data_AF-A0A8T4MZV2-F1
#
_entry.id   AF-A0A8T4MZV2-F1
#
_cell.length_a   1.000
_cell.length_b   1.000
_cell.length_c   1.000
_cell.angle_alpha   90.00
_cell.angle_beta   90.00
_cell.angle_gamma   90.00
#
_symmetry.space_group_name_H-M   'P 1'
#
loop_
_entity.id
_entity.type
_entity.pdbx_description
1 polymer ?
#
loop_
_entity_poly.entity_id
_entity_poly.type
_entity_poly.pdbx_seq_one_letter_code
_entity_poly.pdbx_strand_id
1 'polypeptide(L)' 'MPQITISIDEEVKKILSKRAEKNLLTLKEQIEDILRESAVRTKSGSREAEPKIDDKLVSIFSRAKKSNTKK' A
#
# COMPACT_ATOMS: atom_id res chain seq x y z
N MET A 1 -10.39 -22.74 -2.80
CA MET A 1 -9.95 -21.41 -2.32
C MET A 1 -10.41 -21.26 -0.88
N PRO A 2 -9.60 -20.65 0.01
CA PRO A 2 -10.05 -20.32 1.34
C PRO A 2 -11.26 -19.38 1.25
N GLN A 3 -12.30 -19.65 2.04
CA GLN A 3 -13.50 -18.82 2.12
C GLN A 3 -13.51 -18.13 3.47
N ILE A 4 -13.62 -16.80 3.46
CA ILE A 4 -13.65 -15.96 4.66
C ILE A 4 -14.98 -15.23 4.69
N THR A 5 -15.69 -15.35 5.81
CA THR A 5 -16.92 -14.61 6.08
C THR A 5 -16.59 -13.51 7.08
N ILE A 6 -16.93 -12.27 6.74
CA ILE A 6 -16.65 -11.10 7.57
C ILE A 6 -17.97 -10.37 7.82
N SER A 7 -18.28 -10.13 9.08
CA SER A 7 -19.39 -9.28 9.49
C SER A 7 -18.90 -7.85 9.58
N ILE A 8 -19.53 -6.95 8.83
CA ILE A 8 -19.19 -5.52 8.82
C ILE A 8 -20.45 -4.69 9.01
N ASP A 9 -20.27 -3.56 9.68
CA ASP A 9 -21.32 -2.58 9.90
C ASP A 9 -21.74 -1.89 8.59
N GLU A 10 -22.98 -1.39 8.57
CA GLU A 10 -23.60 -0.85 7.36
C GLU A 10 -22.96 0.48 6.93
N GLU A 11 -22.49 1.28 7.88
CA GLU A 11 -21.73 2.50 7.59
C GLU A 11 -20.41 2.18 6.88
N VAL A 12 -19.68 1.17 7.38
CA VAL A 12 -18.43 0.70 6.79
C VAL A 12 -18.66 0.12 5.40
N LYS A 13 -19.75 -0.65 5.23
CA LYS A 13 -20.15 -1.18 3.92
C LYS A 13 -20.38 -0.06 2.90
N LYS A 14 -21.07 1.03 3.28
CA LYS A 14 -21.30 2.19 2.38
C LYS A 14 -19.98 2.82 1.94
N ILE A 15 -19.01 2.96 2.85
CA ILE A 15 -17.69 3.52 2.54
C ILE A 15 -16.94 2.61 1.56
N LEU A 16 -16.95 1.29 1.82
CA LEU A 16 -16.30 0.30 0.94
C LEU A 16 -16.94 0.27 -0.45
N SER A 17 -18.27 0.37 -0.57
CA SER A 17 -18.96 0.44 -1.85
C SER A 17 -18.52 1.65 -2.68
N LYS A 18 -18.47 2.84 -2.07
CA LYS A 18 -18.01 4.07 -2.75
C LYS A 18 -16.57 3.94 -3.27
N ARG A 19 -15.71 3.24 -2.52
CA ARG A 19 -14.32 2.99 -2.94
C ARG A 19 -14.25 1.98 -4.09
N ALA A 20 -15.06 0.92 -4.02
CA ALA A 20 -15.15 -0.08 -5.07
C ALA A 20 -15.60 0.54 -6.40
N GLU A 21 -16.61 1.41 -6.39
CA GLU A 21 -17.07 2.15 -7.57
C GLU A 21 -15.96 3.02 -8.19
N LYS A 22 -15.20 3.75 -7.36
CA LYS A 22 -14.07 4.57 -7.83
C LYS A 22 -12.96 3.75 -8.48
N ASN A 23 -12.75 2.54 -7.98
CA ASN A 23 -11.71 1.64 -8.47
C ASN A 23 -12.22 0.71 -9.58
N LEU A 24 -13.49 0.83 -9.99
CA LEU A 24 -14.15 -0.02 -10.98
C LEU A 24 -14.12 -1.51 -10.59
N LEU A 25 -14.23 -1.78 -9.29
CA LEU A 25 -14.25 -3.13 -8.72
C LEU A 25 -15.61 -3.43 -8.11
N THR A 26 -15.93 -4.72 -7.99
CA THR A 26 -17.02 -5.15 -7.12
C THR A 26 -16.61 -5.00 -5.64
N LEU A 27 -17.60 -4.93 -4.73
CA LEU A 27 -17.34 -4.85 -3.28
C LEU A 27 -16.43 -6.00 -2.80
N LYS A 28 -16.66 -7.21 -3.32
CA LYS A 28 -15.90 -8.41 -2.96
C LYS A 28 -14.44 -8.27 -3.40
N GLU A 29 -14.20 -7.89 -4.66
CA GLU A 29 -12.85 -7.71 -5.20
C GLU A 29 -12.11 -6.60 -4.45
N GLN A 30 -12.79 -5.51 -4.09
CA GLN A 30 -12.20 -4.43 -3.32
C GLN A 30 -11.75 -4.89 -1.92
N ILE A 31 -12.52 -5.76 -1.27
CA ILE A 31 -12.15 -6.34 0.04
C ILE A 31 -10.97 -7.30 -0.11
N GLU A 32 -10.97 -8.14 -1.14
CA GLU A 32 -9.86 -9.05 -1.43
C GLU A 32 -8.56 -8.29 -1.72
N ASP A 33 -8.65 -7.17 -2.44
CA ASP A 33 -7.50 -6.33 -2.75
C ASP A 33 -6.92 -5.67 -1.50
N ILE A 34 -7.77 -5.14 -0.62
CA ILE A 34 -7.36 -4.57 0.67
C ILE A 34 -6.65 -5.62 1.54
N LEU A 35 -7.22 -6.83 1.63
CA LEU A 35 -6.62 -7.92 2.41
C LEU A 35 -5.27 -8.35 1.83
N ARG A 36 -5.16 -8.42 0.49
CA ARG A 36 -3.91 -8.73 -0.19
C ARG A 36 -2.85 -7.68 0.09
N GLU A 37 -3.16 -6.40 -0.08
CA GLU A 37 -2.25 -5.29 0.17
C GLU A 37 -1.78 -5.29 1.64
N SER A 38 -2.71 -5.47 2.57
CA SER A 38 -2.41 -5.54 4.01
C SER A 38 -1.44 -6.68 4.34
N ALA A 39 -1.70 -7.89 3.80
CA ALA A 39 -0.87 -9.08 4.04
C ALA A 39 0.53 -8.98 3.39
N VAL A 40 0.62 -8.41 2.19
CA VAL A 40 1.91 -8.18 1.52
C VAL A 40 2.74 -7.15 2.30
N ARG A 41 2.10 -6.04 2.70
CA ARG A 41 2.77 -4.96 3.44
C ARG A 41 3.27 -5.41 4.81
N THR A 42 2.56 -6.31 5.49
CA THR A 42 3.01 -6.87 6.78
C THR A 42 4.10 -7.93 6.64
N LYS A 43 4.13 -8.69 5.53
CA LYS A 43 5.16 -9.71 5.28
C LYS A 43 6.54 -9.10 4.99
N SER A 44 6.59 -7.93 4.38
CA SER A 44 7.81 -7.13 4.30
C SER A 44 8.02 -6.41 5.63
N GLY A 45 8.69 -7.05 6.58
CA GLY A 45 9.16 -6.43 7.83
C GLY A 45 10.21 -5.32 7.61
N SER A 46 10.03 -4.43 6.64
CA SER A 46 10.85 -3.25 6.42
C SER A 46 10.15 -2.06 7.05
N ARG A 47 10.78 -1.57 8.13
CA ARG A 47 10.70 -0.21 8.68
C ARG A 47 10.22 0.84 7.66
N GLU A 48 9.45 1.77 8.18
CA GLU A 48 9.23 3.12 7.64
C GLU A 48 10.39 3.63 6.78
N ALA A 49 10.08 3.98 5.54
CA ALA A 49 10.32 5.31 4.96
C ALA A 49 10.20 5.20 3.43
N GLU A 50 9.10 5.69 2.85
CA GLU A 50 9.28 6.33 1.55
C GLU A 50 10.10 7.60 1.83
N PRO A 51 11.27 7.80 1.20
CA PRO A 51 11.96 9.08 1.30
C PRO A 51 11.02 10.15 0.75
N LYS A 52 10.94 11.28 1.47
CA LYS A 52 10.12 12.43 1.06
C LYS A 52 10.49 12.77 -0.38
N ILE A 53 9.51 13.19 -1.19
CA ILE A 53 9.72 13.52 -2.62
C ILE A 53 10.91 14.48 -2.81
N ASP A 54 11.13 15.39 -1.84
CA ASP A 54 12.27 16.30 -1.78
C ASP A 54 13.63 15.57 -1.76
N ASP A 55 13.76 14.49 -0.98
CA ASP A 55 14.99 13.69 -0.90
C ASP A 55 15.29 13.00 -2.24
N LYS A 56 14.25 12.68 -3.01
CA LYS A 56 14.38 12.07 -4.34
C LYS A 56 14.87 13.09 -5.36
N LEU A 57 14.36 14.32 -5.33
CA LEU A 57 14.86 15.41 -6.18
C LEU A 57 16.29 15.78 -5.81
N VAL A 58 16.61 15.88 -4.52
CA VAL A 58 17.98 16.06 -4.05
C VAL A 58 18.88 14.94 -4.58
N SER A 59 18.46 13.68 -4.56
CA SER A 59 19.28 12.57 -5.09
C SER A 59 19.54 12.62 -6.60
N ILE A 60 18.61 13.17 -7.39
CA ILE A 60 18.73 13.31 -8.86
C ILE A 60 19.68 14.46 -9.20
N PHE A 61 19.62 15.57 -8.45
CA PHE A 61 20.44 16.76 -8.71
C PHE A 61 21.75 16.79 -7.93
N SER A 62 21.85 16.05 -6.82
CA SER A 62 23.12 15.85 -6.14
C SER A 62 23.95 14.89 -6.98
N ARG A 63 24.82 15.45 -7.82
CA ARG A 63 25.91 14.72 -8.50
C ARG A 63 26.96 14.17 -7.51
N ALA A 64 26.56 13.84 -6.28
CA ALA A 64 27.41 13.15 -5.34
C ALA A 64 27.54 11.70 -5.80
N LYS A 65 28.64 11.40 -6.49
CA LYS A 65 29.07 10.01 -6.69
C LYS A 65 29.09 9.36 -5.31
N LYS A 66 28.28 8.31 -5.12
CA LYS A 66 28.38 7.40 -3.98
C LYS A 66 29.81 6.88 -3.97
N SER A 67 30.69 7.47 -3.17
CA SER A 67 32.00 6.88 -2.92
C SER A 67 31.72 5.63 -2.11
N ASN A 68 31.95 4.46 -2.71
CA ASN A 68 32.04 3.21 -1.97
C ASN A 68 33.24 3.31 -1.03
N THR A 69 33.05 3.92 0.13
CA THR A 69 34.00 3.79 1.24
C THR A 69 33.68 2.49 1.94
N LYS A 70 34.46 1.44 1.59
CA LYS A 70 34.46 0.15 2.28
C LYS A 70 34.74 0.34 3.77
N LYS A 71 33.96 -0.35 4.60
CA LYS A 71 34.46 -1.19 5.70
C LYS A 71 33.60 -2.43 5.76
#